data_AF-A0AAP9DTF4-F1
#
_entry.id   AF-A0AAP9DTF4-F1
#
_cell.length_a   1.000
_cell.length_b   1.000
_cell.length_c   1.000
_cell.angle_alpha   90.00
_cell.angle_beta   90.00
_cell.angle_gamma   90.00
#
_symmetry.space_group_name_H-M   'P 1'
#
loop_
_entity.id
_entity.type
_entity.pdbx_description
1 polymer ?
#
loop_
_entity_poly.entity_id
_entity_poly.type
_entity_poly.pdbx_seq_one_letter_code
_entity_poly.pdbx_strand_id
1 'polypeptide(L)'
;MIHFWNAIIRPVLELARPATVVEVGCAQGWNTLNLLSYVQSVPQGRLIAIDPSPLFDVAALQQQFGDIFVMLPDLSLNVLPQVGACDAALLDGDHNWYTVYHELKALEGRGRYPIVFLHDLEWPYGRRDMYYFPESIPEAYRKPSARKGILPGVNELVEGGHNSSVHNAEYEYGERNGVLTAVEDFLHDTKLRLRLHRARSQFGLGIIVPDESVEDHQLNDAIHHIVAASGL
;
A
#
# COMPACT_ATOMS: atom_id res chain seq x y z
N MET A 1 3.10 -4.43 -6.01
CA MET A 1 1.73 -4.33 -6.60
C MET A 1 1.54 -4.69 -8.08
N ILE A 2 2.54 -4.56 -8.97
CA ILE A 2 2.33 -4.64 -10.44
C ILE A 2 1.63 -5.92 -10.93
N HIS A 3 1.83 -7.06 -10.26
CA HIS A 3 1.22 -8.34 -10.63
C HIS A 3 -0.31 -8.33 -10.56
N PHE A 4 -0.89 -7.43 -9.76
CA PHE A 4 -2.34 -7.30 -9.60
C PHE A 4 -2.96 -6.25 -10.52
N TRP A 5 -2.15 -5.51 -11.30
CA TRP A 5 -2.62 -4.37 -12.07
C TRP A 5 -3.77 -4.72 -13.01
N ASN A 6 -3.53 -5.64 -13.95
CA ASN A 6 -4.50 -5.96 -14.99
C ASN A 6 -5.72 -6.72 -14.47
N ALA A 7 -5.53 -7.58 -13.48
CA ALA A 7 -6.56 -8.51 -13.02
C ALA A 7 -7.45 -7.93 -11.91
N ILE A 8 -6.93 -6.98 -11.11
CA ILE A 8 -7.64 -6.46 -9.94
C ILE A 8 -7.62 -4.94 -9.88
N ILE A 9 -6.43 -4.31 -9.78
CA ILE A 9 -6.33 -2.87 -9.47
C ILE A 9 -7.01 -2.04 -10.56
N ARG A 10 -6.64 -2.23 -11.82
CA ARG A 10 -7.21 -1.48 -12.94
C ARG A 10 -8.73 -1.68 -13.05
N PRO A 11 -9.29 -2.91 -13.04
CA PRO A 11 -10.74 -3.10 -13.02
C PRO A 11 -11.46 -2.35 -11.88
N VAL A 12 -10.89 -2.37 -10.67
CA VAL A 12 -11.48 -1.63 -9.53
C VAL A 12 -11.40 -0.11 -9.74
N LEU A 13 -10.28 0.40 -10.25
CA LEU A 13 -10.13 1.80 -10.60
C LEU A 13 -11.06 2.23 -11.74
N GLU A 14 -11.27 1.39 -12.77
CA GLU A 14 -12.20 1.66 -13.87
C GLU A 14 -13.66 1.69 -13.39
N LEU A 15 -14.00 0.84 -12.41
CA LEU A 15 -15.32 0.81 -11.79
C LEU A 15 -15.58 2.04 -10.91
N ALA A 16 -14.66 2.35 -10.00
CA ALA A 16 -14.82 3.43 -9.03
C ALA A 16 -14.51 4.83 -9.59
N ARG A 17 -13.72 4.90 -10.66
CA ARG A 17 -13.27 6.12 -11.33
C ARG A 17 -12.67 7.20 -10.40
N PRO A 18 -11.75 6.88 -9.46
CA PRO A 18 -11.05 7.89 -8.69
C PRO A 18 -10.31 8.90 -9.57
N ALA A 19 -10.43 10.18 -9.25
CA ALA A 19 -9.74 11.25 -9.99
C ALA A 19 -8.38 11.57 -9.33
N THR A 20 -8.33 11.67 -8.01
CA THR A 20 -7.08 11.88 -7.28
C THR A 20 -6.58 10.56 -6.72
N VAL A 21 -5.48 10.06 -7.28
CA VAL A 21 -4.81 8.84 -6.82
C VAL A 21 -3.50 9.18 -6.13
N VAL A 22 -3.26 8.54 -4.99
CA VAL A 22 -1.96 8.59 -4.28
C VAL A 22 -1.24 7.26 -4.47
N GLU A 23 0.05 7.31 -4.77
CA GLU A 23 0.94 6.14 -4.76
C GLU A 23 2.03 6.37 -3.72
N VAL A 24 2.23 5.40 -2.82
CA VAL A 24 3.33 5.35 -1.86
C VAL A 24 4.21 4.15 -2.20
N GLY A 25 5.50 4.40 -2.41
CA GLY A 25 6.44 3.37 -2.88
C GLY A 25 6.34 3.21 -4.39
N CYS A 26 7.17 3.96 -5.12
CA CYS A 26 7.16 3.99 -6.57
C CYS A 26 8.25 3.08 -7.17
N ALA A 27 9.36 2.88 -6.45
CA ALA A 27 10.48 2.05 -6.86
C ALA A 27 10.94 2.35 -8.30
N GLN A 28 10.94 1.37 -9.21
CA GLN A 28 11.33 1.55 -10.62
C GLN A 28 10.27 2.28 -11.48
N GLY A 29 9.13 2.68 -10.90
CA GLY A 29 8.09 3.46 -11.58
C GLY A 29 7.16 2.66 -12.47
N TRP A 30 7.23 1.33 -12.48
CA TRP A 30 6.38 0.51 -13.35
C TRP A 30 4.89 0.67 -13.04
N ASN A 31 4.55 0.71 -11.75
CA ASN A 31 3.18 0.93 -11.33
C ASN A 31 2.78 2.42 -11.45
N THR A 32 3.72 3.34 -11.23
CA THR A 32 3.53 4.78 -11.51
C THR A 32 3.10 5.01 -12.96
N LEU A 33 3.73 4.37 -13.94
CA LEU A 33 3.35 4.48 -15.35
C LEU A 33 1.94 3.94 -15.65
N ASN A 34 1.57 2.83 -15.01
CA ASN A 34 0.22 2.27 -15.09
C ASN A 34 -0.83 3.25 -14.54
N LEU A 35 -0.56 3.83 -13.38
CA LEU A 35 -1.43 4.83 -12.76
C LEU A 35 -1.52 6.11 -13.59
N LEU A 36 -0.41 6.59 -14.15
CA LEU A 36 -0.38 7.75 -15.04
C LEU A 36 -1.24 7.52 -16.29
N SER A 37 -1.12 6.34 -16.91
CA SER A 37 -1.97 5.94 -18.05
C SER A 37 -3.45 5.95 -17.67
N TYR A 38 -3.79 5.46 -16.47
CA TYR A 38 -5.15 5.49 -15.96
C TYR A 38 -5.65 6.93 -15.74
N VAL A 39 -4.97 7.75 -14.92
CA VAL A 39 -5.46 9.08 -14.56
C VAL A 39 -5.53 10.04 -15.75
N GLN A 40 -4.70 9.87 -16.78
CA GLN A 40 -4.82 10.62 -18.03
C GLN A 40 -6.17 10.43 -18.74
N SER A 41 -6.82 9.27 -18.54
CA SER A 41 -8.14 8.98 -19.12
C SER A 41 -9.30 9.51 -18.29
N VAL A 42 -9.03 9.98 -17.06
CA VAL A 42 -10.04 10.42 -16.10
C VAL A 42 -10.15 11.95 -16.12
N PRO A 43 -11.35 12.54 -16.20
CA PRO A 43 -11.52 13.99 -16.06
C PRO A 43 -10.96 14.50 -14.72
N GLN A 44 -10.06 15.49 -14.79
CA GLN A 44 -9.33 16.01 -13.62
C GLN A 44 -8.49 14.95 -12.88
N GLY A 45 -8.12 13.89 -13.59
CA GLY A 45 -7.26 12.84 -13.08
C GLY A 45 -5.87 13.37 -12.74
N ARG A 46 -5.38 12.99 -11.56
CA ARG A 46 -4.03 13.31 -11.10
C ARG A 46 -3.45 12.18 -10.25
N LEU A 47 -2.14 12.03 -10.34
CA LEU A 47 -1.34 11.13 -9.52
C LEU A 47 -0.41 11.94 -8.62
N ILE A 48 -0.48 11.67 -7.32
CA ILE A 48 0.47 12.14 -6.33
C ILE A 48 1.31 10.94 -5.89
N ALA A 49 2.56 10.89 -6.34
CA ALA A 49 3.52 9.84 -6.03
C ALA A 49 4.41 10.26 -4.85
N ILE A 50 4.62 9.35 -3.91
CA ILE A 50 5.42 9.54 -2.70
C ILE A 50 6.46 8.42 -2.62
N ASP A 51 7.73 8.79 -2.70
CA ASP A 51 8.85 7.86 -2.59
C ASP A 51 10.11 8.65 -2.21
N PRO A 52 10.83 8.30 -1.14
CA PRO A 52 12.03 9.04 -0.73
C PRO A 52 13.20 8.90 -1.73
N SER A 53 13.21 7.87 -2.57
CA SER A 53 14.31 7.56 -3.49
C SER A 53 13.81 6.81 -4.75
N PRO A 54 12.98 7.46 -5.60
CA PRO A 54 12.46 6.83 -6.82
C PRO A 54 13.60 6.46 -7.77
N LEU A 55 13.47 5.31 -8.45
CA LEU A 55 14.49 4.74 -9.35
C LEU A 55 14.16 4.99 -10.83
N PHE A 56 13.46 6.07 -11.14
CA PHE A 56 13.09 6.50 -12.48
C PHE A 56 13.30 8.01 -12.67
N ASP A 57 13.26 8.47 -13.91
CA ASP A 57 13.44 9.89 -14.25
C ASP A 57 12.17 10.70 -13.94
N VAL A 58 12.09 11.22 -12.72
CA VAL A 58 10.98 12.06 -12.26
C VAL A 58 10.82 13.30 -13.13
N ALA A 59 11.93 13.93 -13.57
CA ALA A 59 11.89 15.14 -14.37
C ALA A 59 11.30 14.87 -15.76
N ALA A 60 11.64 13.75 -16.38
CA ALA A 60 11.05 13.32 -17.65
C ALA A 60 9.53 13.09 -17.52
N LEU A 61 9.07 12.44 -16.45
CA LEU A 61 7.63 12.25 -16.22
C LEU A 61 6.92 13.57 -15.92
N GLN A 62 7.51 14.47 -15.13
CA GLN A 62 6.93 15.80 -14.89
C GLN A 62 6.83 16.61 -16.19
N GLN A 63 7.84 16.53 -17.06
CA GLN A 63 7.80 17.18 -18.37
C GLN A 63 6.70 16.59 -19.27
N GLN A 64 6.49 15.28 -19.23
CA GLN A 64 5.52 14.59 -20.06
C GLN A 64 4.07 14.77 -19.57
N PHE A 65 3.84 14.72 -18.26
CA PHE A 65 2.50 14.67 -17.67
C PHE A 65 2.06 16.01 -17.04
N GLY A 66 2.98 16.97 -16.85
CA GLY A 66 2.68 18.27 -16.28
C GLY A 66 1.99 18.16 -14.91
N ASP A 67 0.95 18.96 -14.70
CA ASP A 67 0.21 19.03 -13.43
C ASP A 67 -0.56 17.75 -13.08
N ILE A 68 -0.69 16.80 -14.01
CA ILE A 68 -1.28 15.47 -13.74
C ILE A 68 -0.38 14.67 -12.79
N PHE A 69 0.94 14.90 -12.81
CA PHE A 69 1.91 14.15 -12.02
C PHE A 69 2.61 15.05 -11.00
N VAL A 70 2.41 14.73 -9.73
CA VAL A 70 3.12 15.37 -8.61
C VAL A 70 3.98 14.32 -7.92
N MET A 71 5.28 14.60 -7.79
CA MET A 71 6.21 13.76 -7.04
C MET A 71 6.57 14.44 -5.72
N LEU A 72 6.44 13.70 -4.61
CA LEU A 72 6.85 14.10 -3.27
C LEU A 72 7.99 13.19 -2.80
N PRO A 73 9.27 13.64 -2.92
CA PRO A 73 10.42 12.80 -2.65
C PRO A 73 10.76 12.70 -1.16
N ASP A 74 9.88 12.09 -0.37
CA ASP A 74 10.02 11.98 1.10
C ASP A 74 9.33 10.70 1.60
N LEU A 75 9.53 10.37 2.88
CA LEU A 75 8.80 9.33 3.58
C LEU A 75 7.31 9.67 3.65
N SER A 76 6.47 8.66 3.41
CA SER A 76 5.02 8.78 3.46
C SER A 76 4.50 9.38 4.76
N LEU A 77 5.04 8.99 5.91
CA LEU A 77 4.62 9.52 7.21
C LEU A 77 4.87 11.04 7.37
N ASN A 78 5.81 11.61 6.62
CA ASN A 78 6.08 13.05 6.64
C ASN A 78 5.09 13.83 5.78
N VAL A 79 4.80 13.33 4.58
CA VAL A 79 4.08 14.10 3.54
C VAL A 79 2.64 13.67 3.33
N LEU A 80 2.30 12.40 3.58
CA LEU A 80 0.93 11.90 3.41
C LEU A 80 -0.08 12.70 4.24
N PRO A 81 0.18 13.11 5.51
CA PRO A 81 -0.71 14.00 6.28
C PRO A 81 -1.00 15.35 5.62
N GLN A 82 -0.12 15.81 4.73
CA GLN A 82 -0.21 17.10 4.05
C GLN A 82 -0.87 16.98 2.68
N VAL A 83 -0.94 15.76 2.12
CA VAL A 83 -1.74 15.48 0.94
C VAL A 83 -3.22 15.73 1.28
N GLY A 84 -3.95 16.43 0.42
CA GLY A 84 -5.38 16.66 0.62
C GLY A 84 -6.22 15.38 0.57
N ALA A 85 -7.52 15.53 0.38
CA ALA A 85 -8.39 14.40 0.08
C ALA A 85 -7.95 13.70 -1.22
N CYS A 86 -7.97 12.37 -1.21
CA CYS A 86 -7.81 11.53 -2.40
C CYS A 86 -8.96 10.54 -2.50
N ASP A 87 -9.15 9.98 -3.70
CA ASP A 87 -10.22 9.02 -3.98
C ASP A 87 -9.70 7.57 -3.91
N ALA A 88 -8.43 7.37 -4.23
CA ALA A 88 -7.72 6.10 -4.07
C ALA A 88 -6.28 6.30 -3.59
N ALA A 89 -5.76 5.31 -2.86
CA ALA A 89 -4.37 5.26 -2.41
C ALA A 89 -3.79 3.85 -2.64
N LEU A 90 -2.57 3.76 -3.14
CA LEU A 90 -1.81 2.52 -3.26
C LEU A 90 -0.63 2.61 -2.30
N LEU A 91 -0.59 1.72 -1.31
CA LEU A 91 0.44 1.67 -0.27
C LEU A 91 1.34 0.45 -0.48
N ASP A 92 2.54 0.68 -1.01
CA ASP A 92 3.55 -0.34 -1.34
C ASP A 92 4.97 0.15 -1.01
N GLY A 93 5.09 0.90 0.10
CA GLY A 93 6.36 1.46 0.59
C GLY A 93 7.11 0.52 1.53
N ASP A 94 7.15 0.88 2.81
CA ASP A 94 7.81 0.11 3.86
C ASP A 94 6.87 -0.99 4.39
N HIS A 95 7.33 -2.23 4.52
CA HIS A 95 6.48 -3.38 4.91
C HIS A 95 6.56 -3.66 6.42
N ASN A 96 6.24 -2.64 7.23
CA ASN A 96 6.17 -2.79 8.68
C ASN A 96 4.88 -2.23 9.27
N TRP A 97 4.55 -2.72 10.46
CA TRP A 97 3.33 -2.37 11.15
C TRP A 97 3.20 -0.86 11.39
N TYR A 98 4.27 -0.21 11.86
CA TYR A 98 4.21 1.18 12.25
C TYR A 98 3.89 2.08 11.06
N THR A 99 4.59 1.91 9.95
CA THR A 99 4.37 2.68 8.73
C THR A 99 2.95 2.47 8.20
N VAL A 100 2.55 1.22 7.95
CA VAL A 100 1.26 0.92 7.32
C VAL A 100 0.08 1.37 8.19
N TYR A 101 0.14 1.13 9.51
CA TYR A 101 -0.91 1.58 10.43
C TYR A 101 -1.07 3.10 10.37
N HIS A 102 0.03 3.84 10.43
CA HIS A 102 -0.03 5.30 10.45
C HIS A 102 -0.35 5.91 9.09
N GLU A 103 -0.02 5.26 7.97
CA GLU A 103 -0.49 5.63 6.64
C GLU A 103 -2.02 5.51 6.53
N LEU A 104 -2.58 4.39 6.97
CA LEU A 104 -4.04 4.18 7.00
C LEU A 104 -4.73 5.22 7.90
N LYS A 105 -4.20 5.48 9.10
CA LYS A 105 -4.69 6.54 9.99
C LYS A 105 -4.59 7.92 9.36
N ALA A 106 -3.53 8.21 8.60
CA ALA A 106 -3.37 9.50 7.98
C ALA A 106 -4.50 9.80 6.98
N LEU A 107 -5.04 8.79 6.29
CA LEU A 107 -6.13 8.94 5.31
C LEU A 107 -7.49 9.28 5.96
N GLU A 108 -7.65 9.14 7.28
CA GLU A 108 -8.87 9.51 7.99
C GLU A 108 -9.08 11.04 8.03
N GLY A 109 -10.35 11.46 8.21
CA GLY A 109 -10.69 12.85 8.50
C GLY A 109 -10.59 13.83 7.32
N ARG A 110 -10.34 13.34 6.10
CA ARG A 110 -10.20 14.15 4.87
C ARG A 110 -11.47 14.17 4.01
N GLY A 111 -12.60 13.80 4.58
CA GLY A 111 -13.85 13.53 3.86
C GLY A 111 -14.14 12.04 3.82
N ARG A 112 -14.66 11.56 2.69
CA ARG A 112 -14.90 10.13 2.49
C ARG A 112 -13.57 9.38 2.42
N TYR A 113 -13.50 8.23 3.11
CA TYR A 113 -12.29 7.40 3.10
C TYR A 113 -12.03 6.83 1.69
N PRO A 114 -10.79 6.87 1.18
CA PRO A 114 -10.46 6.42 -0.17
C PRO A 114 -10.52 4.91 -0.32
N ILE A 115 -10.51 4.42 -1.56
CA ILE A 115 -10.19 3.03 -1.86
C ILE A 115 -8.68 2.84 -1.63
N VAL A 116 -8.29 1.98 -0.70
CA VAL A 116 -6.88 1.75 -0.38
C VAL A 116 -6.46 0.37 -0.83
N PHE A 117 -5.45 0.30 -1.68
CA PHE A 117 -4.75 -0.94 -2.04
C PHE A 117 -3.49 -1.07 -1.19
N LEU A 118 -3.21 -2.27 -0.68
CA LEU A 118 -2.02 -2.58 0.11
C LEU A 118 -1.36 -3.87 -0.38
N HIS A 119 -0.04 -3.90 -0.44
CA HIS A 119 0.73 -5.10 -0.82
C HIS A 119 1.26 -5.84 0.42
N ASP A 120 1.70 -7.08 0.24
CA ASP A 120 2.38 -7.89 1.26
C ASP A 120 1.54 -8.24 2.50
N LEU A 121 0.24 -8.48 2.30
CA LEU A 121 -0.67 -8.95 3.35
C LEU A 121 -0.50 -10.46 3.67
N GLU A 122 0.26 -11.19 2.87
CA GLU A 122 0.58 -12.60 3.10
C GLU A 122 2.08 -12.76 3.42
N TRP A 123 2.54 -14.00 3.55
CA TRP A 123 3.97 -14.26 3.74
C TRP A 123 4.77 -13.61 2.60
N PRO A 124 5.90 -12.92 2.88
CA PRO A 124 6.60 -12.91 4.17
C PRO A 124 6.16 -11.84 5.18
N TYR A 125 5.62 -10.71 4.73
CA TYR A 125 5.50 -9.54 5.60
C TYR A 125 4.13 -9.31 6.19
N GLY A 126 3.15 -10.16 5.90
CA GLY A 126 1.85 -10.10 6.55
C GLY A 126 1.96 -10.18 8.08
N ARG A 127 2.91 -10.97 8.59
CA ARG A 127 3.13 -11.19 10.03
C ARG A 127 4.56 -10.89 10.49
N ARG A 128 5.37 -10.21 9.69
CA ARG A 128 6.74 -9.81 10.03
C ARG A 128 7.05 -8.44 9.45
N ASP A 129 7.60 -7.56 10.26
CA ASP A 129 8.10 -6.27 9.81
C ASP A 129 9.37 -6.41 8.96
N MET A 130 9.44 -5.59 7.92
CA MET A 130 10.66 -5.26 7.19
C MET A 130 10.92 -3.76 7.23
N TYR A 131 12.19 -3.40 7.27
CA TYR A 131 12.64 -2.01 7.29
C TYR A 131 13.72 -1.77 6.23
N TYR A 132 13.53 -0.75 5.39
CA TYR A 132 14.64 -0.18 4.63
C TYR A 132 15.58 0.64 5.53
N PHE A 133 14.98 1.46 6.40
CA PHE A 133 15.67 2.36 7.34
C PHE A 133 15.09 2.17 8.74
N PRO A 134 15.56 1.19 9.54
CA PRO A 134 14.99 0.93 10.88
C PRO A 134 14.90 2.19 11.76
N GLU A 135 15.85 3.12 11.62
CA GLU A 135 15.91 4.38 12.34
C GLU A 135 14.75 5.34 12.06
N SER A 136 14.01 5.17 10.95
CA SER A 136 12.82 5.96 10.64
C SER A 136 11.64 5.63 11.56
N ILE A 137 11.65 4.45 12.19
CA ILE A 137 10.60 3.97 13.07
C ILE A 137 10.91 4.36 14.51
N PRO A 138 10.00 4.99 15.28
CA PRO A 138 10.28 5.31 16.66
C PRO A 138 10.61 4.05 17.47
N GLU A 139 11.60 4.16 18.36
CA GLU A 139 12.18 3.02 19.09
C GLU A 139 11.12 2.17 19.81
N ALA A 140 10.10 2.80 20.39
CA ALA A 140 9.02 2.12 21.10
C ALA A 140 8.15 1.20 20.23
N TYR A 141 8.18 1.37 18.91
CA TYR A 141 7.41 0.55 17.95
C TYR A 141 8.29 -0.32 17.07
N ARG A 142 9.62 -0.14 17.12
CA ARG A 142 10.58 -0.82 16.27
C ARG A 142 10.91 -2.21 16.84
N LYS A 143 10.80 -3.26 16.03
CA LYS A 143 11.22 -4.61 16.43
C LYS A 143 12.74 -4.75 16.39
N PRO A 144 13.33 -5.60 17.25
CA PRO A 144 14.66 -6.14 17.01
C PRO A 144 14.72 -6.72 15.59
N SER A 145 15.75 -6.33 14.83
CA SER A 145 15.86 -6.69 13.42
C SER A 145 17.32 -6.84 12.99
N ALA A 146 17.53 -7.66 11.96
CA ALA A 146 18.85 -7.87 11.36
C ALA A 146 18.75 -8.03 9.83
N ARG A 147 19.85 -7.75 9.13
CA ARG A 147 19.99 -8.01 7.69
C ARG A 147 20.29 -9.48 7.44
N LYS A 148 19.26 -10.31 7.62
CA LYS A 148 19.27 -11.75 7.43
C LYS A 148 18.00 -12.17 6.74
N GLY A 149 18.03 -13.32 6.07
CA GLY A 149 16.92 -13.78 5.25
C GLY A 149 15.85 -14.53 6.05
N ILE A 150 14.76 -14.84 5.36
CA ILE A 150 13.58 -15.55 5.91
C ILE A 150 13.26 -16.80 5.08
N LEU A 151 12.66 -17.80 5.73
CA LEU A 151 12.19 -19.03 5.09
C LEU A 151 10.76 -19.36 5.53
N PRO A 152 9.91 -19.92 4.64
CA PRO A 152 8.58 -20.36 5.02
C PRO A 152 8.63 -21.40 6.15
N GLY A 153 7.79 -21.18 7.17
CA GLY A 153 7.70 -22.08 8.33
C GLY A 153 8.84 -21.97 9.35
N VAL A 154 9.74 -21.00 9.19
CA VAL A 154 10.82 -20.69 10.15
C VAL A 154 10.57 -19.31 10.76
N ASN A 155 10.38 -19.27 12.08
CA ASN A 155 10.06 -18.03 12.78
C ASN A 155 11.28 -17.11 12.92
N GLU A 156 12.46 -17.67 13.09
CA GLU A 156 13.73 -16.94 13.18
C GLU A 156 14.27 -16.52 11.80
N LEU A 157 15.19 -15.56 11.80
CA LEU A 157 15.97 -15.25 10.60
C LEU A 157 17.04 -16.32 10.34
N VAL A 158 17.37 -16.50 9.06
CA VAL A 158 18.41 -17.44 8.60
C VAL A 158 19.44 -16.72 7.72
N GLU A 159 20.63 -17.30 7.62
CA GLU A 159 21.63 -16.84 6.65
C GLU A 159 21.20 -17.19 5.22
N GLY A 160 21.28 -16.23 4.29
CA GLY A 160 21.01 -16.45 2.86
C GLY A 160 19.55 -16.75 2.48
N GLY A 161 18.59 -16.53 3.38
CA GLY A 161 17.15 -16.66 3.06
C GLY A 161 16.62 -15.52 2.18
N HIS A 162 15.31 -15.53 1.92
CA HIS A 162 14.64 -14.49 1.13
C HIS A 162 14.82 -13.11 1.77
N ASN A 163 14.97 -12.06 0.96
CA ASN A 163 15.13 -10.66 1.40
C ASN A 163 16.21 -10.42 2.46
N SER A 164 17.37 -11.09 2.35
CA SER A 164 18.50 -10.91 3.25
C SER A 164 19.24 -9.56 3.12
N SER A 165 18.92 -8.76 2.10
CA SER A 165 19.53 -7.44 1.86
C SER A 165 18.92 -6.30 2.69
N VAL A 166 17.75 -6.53 3.28
CA VAL A 166 16.99 -5.55 4.09
C VAL A 166 16.93 -5.99 5.54
N HIS A 167 16.53 -5.10 6.45
CA HIS A 167 16.31 -5.48 7.84
C HIS A 167 14.96 -6.18 7.97
N ASN A 168 14.99 -7.41 8.50
CA ASN A 168 13.78 -8.14 8.84
C ASN A 168 13.68 -8.21 10.37
N ALA A 169 12.48 -8.07 10.93
CA ALA A 169 12.25 -8.34 12.34
C ALA A 169 12.71 -9.77 12.66
N GLU A 170 13.39 -9.95 13.80
CA GLU A 170 14.05 -11.22 14.14
C GLU A 170 13.08 -12.42 14.19
N TYR A 171 11.82 -12.14 14.56
CA TYR A 171 10.77 -13.14 14.71
C TYR A 171 9.51 -12.78 13.89
N GLU A 172 8.88 -13.80 13.29
CA GLU A 172 7.53 -13.70 12.74
C GLU A 172 6.49 -13.74 13.87
N TYR A 173 5.32 -13.13 13.63
CA TYR A 173 4.19 -12.99 14.55
C TYR A 173 4.46 -12.08 15.77
N GLY A 174 3.45 -11.95 16.62
CA GLY A 174 3.47 -11.07 17.79
C GLY A 174 2.72 -9.77 17.56
N GLU A 175 2.58 -8.99 18.64
CA GLU A 175 1.88 -7.71 18.61
C GLU A 175 2.58 -6.76 17.65
N ARG A 176 1.81 -6.03 16.83
CA ARG A 176 2.31 -4.94 16.00
C ARG A 176 3.49 -5.36 15.12
N ASN A 177 3.33 -6.46 14.38
CA ASN A 177 4.36 -7.06 13.54
C ASN A 177 3.76 -7.54 12.22
N GLY A 178 4.14 -6.88 11.12
CA GLY A 178 3.70 -7.16 9.76
C GLY A 178 2.53 -6.31 9.26
N VAL A 179 2.38 -6.29 7.94
CA VAL A 179 1.41 -5.47 7.20
C VAL A 179 -0.03 -5.89 7.48
N LEU A 180 -0.32 -7.20 7.47
CA LEU A 180 -1.67 -7.68 7.77
C LEU A 180 -2.07 -7.37 9.21
N THR A 181 -1.12 -7.51 10.15
CA THR A 181 -1.34 -7.10 11.54
C THR A 181 -1.67 -5.61 11.62
N ALA A 182 -1.00 -4.76 10.85
CA ALA A 182 -1.27 -3.32 10.79
C ALA A 182 -2.69 -3.01 10.30
N VAL A 183 -3.11 -3.71 9.24
CA VAL A 183 -4.45 -3.58 8.67
C VAL A 183 -5.52 -4.04 9.66
N GLU A 184 -5.32 -5.18 10.31
CA GLU A 184 -6.25 -5.72 11.31
C GLU A 184 -6.39 -4.78 12.52
N ASP A 185 -5.28 -4.27 13.05
CA ASP A 185 -5.28 -3.30 14.15
C ASP A 185 -5.95 -1.98 13.74
N PHE A 186 -5.67 -1.47 12.53
CA PHE A 186 -6.33 -0.27 12.01
C PHE A 186 -7.86 -0.44 11.90
N LEU A 187 -8.31 -1.55 11.33
CA LEU A 187 -9.74 -1.84 11.16
C LEU A 187 -10.45 -2.07 12.50
N HIS A 188 -9.72 -2.52 13.52
CA HIS A 188 -10.23 -2.61 14.89
C HIS A 188 -10.38 -1.23 15.54
N ASP A 189 -9.39 -0.35 15.35
CA ASP A 189 -9.31 0.94 16.04
C ASP A 189 -10.15 2.05 15.38
N THR A 190 -10.38 1.97 14.07
CA THR A 190 -11.13 2.99 13.33
C THR A 190 -12.61 2.98 13.70
N LYS A 191 -13.24 4.16 13.65
CA LYS A 191 -14.71 4.31 13.82
C LYS A 191 -15.47 4.20 12.50
N LEU A 192 -14.76 4.23 11.37
CA LEU A 192 -15.33 4.12 10.04
C LEU A 192 -15.78 2.69 9.77
N ARG A 193 -16.91 2.50 9.08
CA ARG A 193 -17.25 1.15 8.61
C ARG A 193 -16.53 0.90 7.29
N LEU A 194 -15.48 0.09 7.37
CA LEU A 194 -14.64 -0.28 6.24
C LEU A 194 -14.67 -1.79 6.06
N ARG A 195 -14.50 -2.25 4.82
CA ARG A 195 -14.40 -3.65 4.47
C ARG A 195 -13.08 -3.94 3.77
N LEU A 196 -12.45 -5.04 4.17
CA LEU A 196 -11.21 -5.55 3.59
C LEU A 196 -11.52 -6.71 2.63
N HIS A 197 -11.03 -6.61 1.40
CA HIS A 197 -10.94 -7.71 0.43
C HIS A 197 -9.48 -8.15 0.29
N ARG A 198 -9.25 -9.42 -0.03
CA ARG A 198 -7.90 -9.99 -0.12
C ARG A 198 -7.74 -10.93 -1.30
N ALA A 199 -6.71 -10.71 -2.10
CA ALA A 199 -6.10 -11.72 -2.96
C ALA A 199 -4.87 -12.30 -2.23
N ARG A 200 -4.65 -13.61 -2.31
CA ARG A 200 -3.69 -14.32 -1.43
C ARG A 200 -2.40 -14.79 -2.12
N SER A 201 -2.35 -14.75 -3.44
CA SER A 201 -1.14 -15.03 -4.22
C SER A 201 -0.21 -13.82 -4.25
N GLN A 202 0.99 -13.99 -4.80
CA GLN A 202 1.96 -12.91 -5.03
C GLN A 202 2.20 -12.03 -3.78
N PHE A 203 2.41 -12.69 -2.63
CA PHE A 203 2.59 -12.05 -1.31
C PHE A 203 1.37 -11.27 -0.77
N GLY A 204 0.26 -11.26 -1.52
CA GLY A 204 -1.03 -10.75 -1.09
C GLY A 204 -1.32 -9.32 -1.52
N LEU A 205 -2.59 -9.06 -1.81
CA LEU A 205 -3.15 -7.73 -2.01
C LEU A 205 -4.33 -7.53 -1.05
N GLY A 206 -4.34 -6.41 -0.34
CA GLY A 206 -5.48 -5.92 0.42
C GLY A 206 -6.19 -4.79 -0.33
N ILE A 207 -7.51 -4.74 -0.25
CA ILE A 207 -8.32 -3.62 -0.72
C ILE A 207 -9.27 -3.21 0.40
N ILE A 208 -9.08 -2.02 0.95
CA ILE A 208 -9.95 -1.43 1.97
C ILE A 208 -10.87 -0.42 1.30
N VAL A 209 -12.17 -0.52 1.52
CA VAL A 209 -13.18 0.42 1.01
C VAL A 209 -14.24 0.74 2.07
N PRO A 210 -14.90 1.91 1.99
CA PRO A 210 -16.11 2.18 2.78
C PRO A 210 -17.19 1.10 2.61
N ASP A 211 -18.00 0.88 3.65
CA ASP A 211 -19.06 -0.14 3.71
C ASP A 211 -20.34 0.40 4.38
N GLU A 212 -20.66 1.67 4.17
CA GLU A 212 -21.76 2.37 4.85
C GLU A 212 -23.01 2.53 3.99
N SER A 213 -22.86 2.92 2.72
CA SER A 213 -23.98 3.21 1.82
C SER A 213 -24.36 2.04 0.91
N VAL A 214 -25.47 2.18 0.17
CA VAL A 214 -25.87 1.19 -0.84
C VAL A 214 -24.83 1.12 -1.97
N GLU A 215 -24.29 2.26 -2.38
CA GLU A 215 -23.22 2.35 -3.38
C GLU A 215 -21.95 1.67 -2.87
N ASP A 216 -21.65 1.78 -1.58
CA ASP A 216 -20.54 1.06 -0.96
C ASP A 216 -20.73 -0.45 -1.05
N HIS A 217 -21.91 -0.96 -0.72
CA HIS A 217 -22.21 -2.39 -0.78
C HIS A 217 -22.10 -2.91 -2.21
N GLN A 218 -22.59 -2.16 -3.21
CA GLN A 218 -22.45 -2.52 -4.62
C GLN A 218 -20.98 -2.55 -5.08
N LEU A 219 -20.17 -1.56 -4.67
CA LEU A 219 -18.75 -1.54 -4.96
C LEU A 219 -18.03 -2.73 -4.30
N ASN A 220 -18.34 -3.00 -3.04
CA ASN A 220 -17.79 -4.14 -2.30
C ASN A 220 -18.11 -5.48 -2.97
N ASP A 221 -19.35 -5.68 -3.42
CA ASP A 221 -19.74 -6.90 -4.12
C ASP A 221 -18.99 -7.01 -5.45
N ALA A 222 -18.87 -5.94 -6.21
CA ALA A 222 -18.11 -5.95 -7.46
C ALA A 222 -16.62 -6.26 -7.22
N ILE A 223 -15.98 -5.66 -6.21
CA ILE A 223 -14.60 -5.95 -5.84
C ILE A 223 -14.45 -7.43 -5.45
N HIS A 224 -15.39 -7.98 -4.66
CA HIS A 224 -15.37 -9.38 -4.29
C HIS A 224 -15.37 -10.30 -5.53
N HIS A 225 -16.21 -10.01 -6.52
CA HIS A 225 -16.24 -10.78 -7.78
C HIS A 225 -14.97 -10.61 -8.60
N ILE A 226 -14.41 -9.40 -8.68
CA ILE A 226 -13.13 -9.13 -9.39
C ILE A 226 -12.01 -9.97 -8.77
N VAL A 227 -11.86 -9.94 -7.44
CA VAL A 227 -10.84 -10.71 -6.73
C VAL A 227 -11.09 -12.22 -6.87
N ALA A 228 -12.33 -12.68 -6.75
CA ALA A 228 -12.64 -14.11 -6.92
C ALA A 228 -12.35 -14.60 -8.36
N ALA A 229 -12.57 -13.76 -9.37
CA ALA A 229 -12.36 -14.09 -10.77
C ALA A 229 -10.91 -13.93 -11.23
N SER A 230 -10.04 -13.23 -10.48
CA SER A 230 -8.65 -12.97 -10.90
C SER A 230 -7.77 -14.21 -10.87
N GLY A 231 -8.15 -15.25 -10.11
CA GLY A 231 -7.32 -16.42 -9.87
C GLY A 231 -6.05 -16.11 -9.06
N LEU A 232 -6.09 -15.00 -8.29
CA LEU A 232 -5.01 -14.47 -7.47
C LEU A 232 -5.39 -14.46 -5.99
#